data_AF-A0A3Q9HPR0-F1
#
_entry.id   AF-A0A3Q9HPR0-F1
#
_cell.length_a   1.000
_cell.length_b   1.000
_cell.length_c   1.000
_cell.angle_alpha   90.00
_cell.angle_beta   90.00
_cell.angle_gamma   90.00
#
_symmetry.space_group_name_H-M   'P 1'
#
loop_
_entity.id
_entity.type
_entity.pdbx_description
1 polymer ?
#
loop_
_entity_poly.entity_id
_entity_poly.type
_entity_poly.pdbx_seq_one_letter_code
_entity_poly.pdbx_strand_id
1 'polypeptide(L)'
;MKDSKNKKAAALQYNPETDQAPRLIAYGEGEIAEKIIQIARENKIPFYQDHTLIELLSTIEIGSEIPEEAYQVVAEILAFIYRLSQKKI
;
A
#
# COMPACT_ATOMS: atom_id res chain seq x y z
N MET A 1 -3.25 21.00 15.21
CA MET A 1 -2.79 19.62 15.53
C MET A 1 -3.99 18.67 15.58
N LYS A 2 -4.71 18.47 14.46
CA LYS A 2 -5.99 17.73 14.47
C LYS A 2 -6.10 16.60 13.46
N ASP A 3 -5.10 16.42 12.58
CA ASP A 3 -5.18 15.44 11.48
C ASP A 3 -4.50 14.10 11.77
N SER A 4 -3.68 13.99 12.82
CA SER A 4 -2.91 12.77 13.13
C SER A 4 -3.72 11.64 13.79
N LYS A 5 -4.95 11.88 14.26
CA LYS A 5 -5.71 10.87 15.02
C LYS A 5 -6.37 9.77 14.17
N ASN A 6 -6.54 9.95 12.86
CA ASN A 6 -7.24 8.98 12.00
C ASN A 6 -6.41 8.55 10.77
N LYS A 7 -5.09 8.74 10.79
CA LYS A 7 -4.26 8.37 9.64
C LYS A 7 -4.05 6.87 9.63
N LYS A 8 -4.33 6.23 8.50
CA LYS A 8 -4.04 4.80 8.27
C LYS A 8 -3.05 4.67 7.14
N ALA A 9 -2.17 3.69 7.21
CA ALA A 9 -1.24 3.35 6.14
C ALA A 9 -1.04 1.84 6.05
N ALA A 10 -1.01 1.33 4.82
CA ALA A 10 -0.69 -0.04 4.50
C ALA A 10 0.47 -0.03 3.49
N ALA A 11 1.40 -0.98 3.64
CA ALA A 11 2.46 -1.23 2.68
C ALA A 11 2.25 -2.60 2.05
N LEU A 12 2.25 -2.64 0.71
CA LEU A 12 2.10 -3.87 -0.06
C LEU A 12 3.43 -4.24 -0.73
N GLN A 13 3.70 -5.53 -0.80
CA GLN A 13 4.80 -6.11 -1.56
C GLN A 13 4.23 -7.09 -2.58
N TYR A 14 4.84 -7.17 -3.76
CA TYR A 14 4.46 -8.16 -4.76
C TYR A 14 5.70 -8.68 -5.48
N ASN A 15 5.94 -9.97 -5.38
CA ASN A 15 6.92 -10.68 -6.20
C ASN A 15 6.19 -11.55 -7.24
N PRO A 16 6.20 -11.18 -8.54
CA PRO A 16 5.46 -11.92 -9.58
C PRO A 16 5.99 -13.34 -9.82
N GLU A 17 7.17 -13.70 -9.32
CA GLU A 17 7.72 -15.05 -9.46
C GLU A 17 7.19 -16.03 -8.39
N THR A 18 6.74 -15.52 -7.25
CA THR A 18 6.42 -16.35 -6.07
C THR A 18 5.06 -16.08 -5.47
N ASP A 19 4.54 -14.85 -5.59
CA ASP A 19 3.28 -14.45 -5.00
C ASP A 19 2.15 -14.58 -6.03
N GLN A 20 1.00 -15.08 -5.58
CA GLN A 20 -0.21 -15.12 -6.41
C GLN A 20 -0.92 -13.77 -6.40
N ALA A 21 -0.80 -13.04 -5.29
CA ALA A 21 -1.31 -11.69 -5.15
C ALA A 21 -0.39 -10.84 -4.25
N PRO A 22 -0.46 -9.49 -4.34
CA PRO A 22 0.27 -8.61 -3.44
C PRO A 22 0.00 -8.93 -1.97
N ARG A 23 1.04 -8.88 -1.14
CA ARG A 23 1.01 -9.19 0.29
C ARG A 23 1.05 -7.93 1.13
N LEU A 24 0.26 -7.88 2.20
CA LEU A 24 0.36 -6.84 3.21
C LEU A 24 1.60 -7.06 4.07
N ILE A 25 2.59 -6.16 3.99
CA ILE A 25 3.84 -6.27 4.77
C ILE A 25 3.92 -5.32 5.96
N ALA A 26 3.11 -4.27 5.97
CA ALA A 26 2.98 -3.38 7.10
C ALA A 26 1.59 -2.75 7.12
N TYR A 27 1.05 -2.54 8.32
CA TYR A 27 -0.14 -1.75 8.57
C TYR A 27 0.05 -0.91 9.83
N GLY A 28 -0.56 0.26 9.88
CA GLY A 28 -0.54 1.08 11.07
C GLY A 28 -1.57 2.19 11.05
N GLU A 29 -1.87 2.69 12.24
CA GLU A 29 -2.73 3.83 12.47
C GLU A 29 -2.00 4.91 13.28
N GLY A 30 -2.44 6.16 13.16
CA GLY A 30 -1.87 7.30 13.88
C GLY A 30 -0.36 7.42 13.67
N GLU A 31 0.40 7.39 14.76
CA GLU A 31 1.86 7.52 14.74
C GLU A 31 2.56 6.40 13.96
N ILE A 32 2.01 5.18 13.96
CA ILE A 32 2.59 4.07 13.19
C ILE A 32 2.37 4.31 11.70
N ALA A 33 1.18 4.79 11.30
CA ALA A 33 0.91 5.18 9.92
C ALA A 33 1.87 6.28 9.45
N GLU A 34 2.13 7.28 10.30
CA GLU A 34 3.08 8.34 10.01
C GLU A 34 4.50 7.81 9.80
N LYS A 35 4.96 6.87 10.64
CA LYS A 35 6.26 6.20 10.48
C LYS A 35 6.35 5.38 9.19
N ILE A 36 5.31 4.61 8.84
CA ILE A 36 5.26 3.86 7.59
C ILE A 36 5.40 4.82 6.39
N ILE A 37 4.65 5.92 6.39
CA ILE A 37 4.71 6.93 5.33
C ILE A 37 6.09 7.59 5.27
N GLN A 38 6.69 7.89 6.42
CA GLN A 38 8.02 8.48 6.48
C GLN A 38 9.07 7.55 5.84
N ILE A 39 9.11 6.28 6.25
CA ILE A 39 10.06 5.28 5.71
C ILE A 39 9.87 5.11 4.20
N ALA A 40 8.62 5.04 3.74
CA ALA A 40 8.32 4.95 2.32
C ALA A 40 8.81 6.18 1.54
N ARG A 41 8.75 7.40 2.11
CA ARG A 41 9.26 8.62 1.46
C ARG A 41 10.76 8.60 1.34
N GLU A 42 11.45 8.22 2.42
CA GLU A 42 12.91 8.09 2.47
C GLU A 42 13.42 7.10 1.41
N ASN A 43 12.66 6.03 1.16
CA ASN A 43 12.97 5.00 0.18
C ASN A 43 12.34 5.25 -1.21
N LYS A 44 11.72 6.41 -1.43
CA LYS A 44 11.05 6.78 -2.70
C LYS A 44 10.01 5.76 -3.18
N ILE A 45 9.33 5.10 -2.25
CA ILE A 45 8.22 4.21 -2.53
C ILE A 45 7.00 5.07 -2.90
N PRO A 46 6.29 4.75 -4.00
CA PRO A 46 5.11 5.50 -4.41
C PRO A 46 3.97 5.36 -3.41
N PHE A 47 3.12 6.38 -3.33
CA PHE A 47 1.94 6.42 -2.47
C PHE A 47 0.67 6.49 -3.29
N TYR A 48 -0.36 5.81 -2.80
CA TYR A 48 -1.73 5.92 -3.30
C TYR A 48 -2.65 6.16 -2.10
N GLN A 49 -3.53 7.16 -2.20
CA GLN A 49 -4.44 7.54 -1.12
C GLN A 49 -5.87 7.24 -1.54
N ASP A 50 -6.47 6.26 -0.87
CA ASP A 50 -7.85 5.83 -1.08
C ASP A 50 -8.44 5.35 0.24
N HIS A 51 -9.59 5.92 0.61
CA HIS A 51 -10.23 5.63 1.88
C HIS A 51 -10.85 4.24 1.90
N THR A 52 -11.49 3.81 0.81
CA THR A 52 -12.15 2.51 0.75
C THR A 52 -11.11 1.38 0.78
N LEU A 53 -10.03 1.52 0.01
CA LEU A 53 -8.96 0.53 -0.03
C LEU A 53 -8.27 0.40 1.32
N ILE A 54 -7.96 1.50 2.02
CA ILE A 54 -7.28 1.40 3.32
C ILE A 54 -8.16 0.76 4.40
N GLU A 55 -9.48 1.00 4.37
CA GLU A 55 -10.41 0.33 5.28
C GLU A 55 -10.48 -1.17 4.98
N LEU A 56 -10.55 -1.57 3.70
CA LEU A 56 -10.48 -2.98 3.31
C LEU A 56 -9.15 -3.62 3.74
N LEU A 57 -8.03 -2.94 3.52
CA LEU A 57 -6.71 -3.47 3.91
C LEU A 57 -6.54 -3.58 5.43
N SER A 58 -7.26 -2.77 6.20
CA SER A 58 -7.21 -2.81 7.67
C SER A 58 -7.82 -4.08 8.27
N THR A 59 -8.62 -4.83 7.50
CA THR A 59 -9.23 -6.09 7.96
C THR A 59 -8.37 -7.32 7.70
N ILE A 60 -7.18 -7.15 7.14
CA ILE A 60 -6.29 -8.24 6.71
C ILE A 60 -5.11 -8.35 7.68
N GLU A 61 -4.66 -9.58 7.95
CA GLU A 61 -3.45 -9.82 8.73
C GLU A 61 -2.17 -9.47 7.96
N ILE A 62 -1.19 -8.89 8.65
CA ILE A 62 0.14 -8.67 8.08
C ILE A 62 0.75 -10.03 7.73
N GLY A 63 1.32 -10.13 6.53
CA GLY A 63 1.86 -11.35 5.97
C GLY A 63 0.86 -12.10 5.08
N SER A 64 -0.41 -11.69 5.05
CA SER A 64 -1.41 -12.30 4.16
C SER A 64 -1.47 -11.59 2.80
N GLU A 65 -1.85 -12.35 1.77
CA GLU A 65 -2.19 -11.78 0.47
C GLU A 65 -3.44 -10.90 0.59
N ILE A 66 -3.53 -9.87 -0.25
CA ILE A 66 -4.73 -9.04 -0.32
C ILE A 66 -5.94 -9.89 -0.73
N PRO A 67 -7.18 -9.52 -0.38
CA PRO A 67 -8.36 -10.26 -0.76
C PRO A 67 -8.75 -9.92 -2.20
N GLU A 68 -9.56 -10.78 -2.82
CA GLU A 68 -9.96 -10.64 -4.24
C GLU A 68 -10.64 -9.30 -4.54
N GLU A 69 -11.37 -8.74 -3.57
CA GLU A 69 -12.04 -7.44 -3.69
C GLU A 69 -11.04 -6.29 -3.88
N ALA A 70 -9.80 -6.45 -3.45
CA ALA A 70 -8.73 -5.48 -3.64
C ALA A 70 -7.94 -5.68 -4.95
N TYR A 71 -8.08 -6.82 -5.63
CA TYR A 71 -7.22 -7.19 -6.77
C TYR A 71 -7.26 -6.16 -7.88
N GLN A 72 -8.46 -5.75 -8.30
CA GLN A 72 -8.61 -4.83 -9.43
C GLN A 72 -7.92 -3.48 -9.14
N VAL A 73 -8.23 -2.88 -8.00
CA VAL A 73 -7.68 -1.56 -7.62
C VAL A 73 -6.17 -1.63 -7.46
N VAL A 74 -5.65 -2.67 -6.81
CA VAL A 74 -4.20 -2.83 -6.63
C VAL A 74 -3.49 -3.10 -7.96
N ALA A 75 -4.07 -3.90 -8.86
CA ALA A 75 -3.53 -4.12 -10.19
C ALA A 75 -3.45 -2.83 -11.02
N GLU A 76 -4.46 -1.97 -10.94
CA GLU A 76 -4.47 -0.66 -11.60
C GLU A 76 -3.35 0.25 -11.07
N ILE A 77 -3.13 0.26 -9.74
CA ILE A 77 -2.04 1.00 -9.10
C ILE A 77 -0.68 0.48 -9.56
N LEU A 78 -0.46 -0.85 -9.54
CA LEU A 78 0.79 -1.46 -9.98
C LEU A 78 1.06 -1.17 -11.46
N ALA A 79 0.05 -1.28 -12.32
CA ALA A 79 0.17 -0.95 -13.73
C ALA A 79 0.50 0.53 -13.95
N PHE A 80 -0.08 1.43 -13.14
CA PHE A 80 0.26 2.85 -13.16
C PHE A 80 1.73 3.10 -12.77
N ILE A 81 2.19 2.50 -11.68
CA ILE A 81 3.59 2.59 -11.22
C ILE A 81 4.55 2.06 -12.29
N TYR A 82 4.24 0.91 -12.90
CA TYR A 82 5.06 0.33 -13.96
C TYR A 82 5.14 1.24 -15.20
N ARG A 83 4.02 1.85 -15.60
CA ARG A 83 4.03 2.83 -16.70
C ARG A 83 4.88 4.06 -16.37
N LEU A 84 4.85 4.54 -15.13
CA LEU A 84 5.69 5.65 -14.70
C LEU A 84 7.18 5.28 -14.67
N SER A 85 7.53 4.05 -14.26
CA SER A 85 8.94 3.61 -14.19
C SER A 85 9.54 3.39 -15.58
N GLN A 86 8.75 2.92 -16.55
CA GLN A 86 9.15 2.77 -17.96
C GLN A 86 9.31 4.11 -18.68
N LYS A 87 8.71 5.19 -18.16
CA LYS A 87 8.76 6.53 -18.76
C LYS A 87 9.99 7.35 -18.33
N LYS A 88 11.11 6.68 -18.00
CA LYS A 88 12.42 7.35 -17.92
C LYS A 88 12.81 7.83 -19.33
N ILE A 89 12.49 9.09 -19.59
CA ILE A 89 13.02 9.89 -20.71
C ILE A 89 14.45 10.29 -20.35
#